data_AF-A0A352NUF2-F1
#
_entry.id   AF-A0A352NUF2-F1
#
_cell.length_a   1.000
_cell.length_b   1.000
_cell.length_c   1.000
_cell.angle_alpha   90.00
_cell.angle_beta   90.00
_cell.angle_gamma   90.00
#
_symmetry.space_group_name_H-M   'P 1'
#
loop_
_entity.id
_entity.type
_entity.pdbx_description
1 polymer ?
#
loop_
_entity_poly.entity_id
_entity_poly.type
_entity_poly.pdbx_seq_one_letter_code
_entity_poly.pdbx_strand_id
1 'polypeptide(L)'
;PTTDNALMDAMAYVMIEENLQDQKFLDRYCVGFDESHMPSGIPGGNSYKNYILGEDGSKIPKTPAWAETITGIPRETIVELAREYALTKPAALIQGFGPQRHAYGEQVARGGTVLAAMTGNIGISGGWASGTGYPVENIYAASIPYYNPNKSEISMFSWPDAIVRGKGMGADLSVRGAKKLSSSIKLIFNLGGNCLVNQHTDSNGTAGILRDEDFVKFIVTN
;
A
#
# COMPACT_ATOMS: atom_id res chain seq x y z
N PRO A 1 -9.26 -4.45 -14.13
CA PRO A 1 -8.20 -3.62 -13.50
C PRO A 1 -8.56 -3.35 -12.04
N THR A 2 -7.58 -3.08 -11.18
CA THR A 2 -7.75 -2.79 -9.73
C THR A 2 -8.35 -3.94 -8.90
N THR A 3 -8.15 -5.17 -9.36
CA THR A 3 -8.63 -6.40 -8.72
C THR A 3 -7.47 -7.34 -8.38
N ASP A 4 -6.25 -6.81 -8.41
CA ASP A 4 -4.99 -7.53 -8.24
C ASP A 4 -4.90 -8.23 -6.88
N ASN A 5 -5.42 -7.64 -5.79
CA ASN A 5 -5.43 -8.30 -4.49
C ASN A 5 -6.39 -9.49 -4.43
N ALA A 6 -7.52 -9.45 -5.15
CA ALA A 6 -8.43 -10.59 -5.20
C ALA A 6 -7.76 -11.80 -5.89
N LEU A 7 -6.95 -11.56 -6.91
CA LEU A 7 -6.11 -12.60 -7.52
C LEU A 7 -5.13 -13.18 -6.50
N MET A 8 -4.40 -12.33 -5.78
CA MET A 8 -3.40 -12.77 -4.80
C MET A 8 -4.02 -13.53 -3.62
N ASP A 9 -5.18 -13.10 -3.12
CA ASP A 9 -5.91 -13.80 -2.06
C ASP A 9 -6.36 -15.20 -2.54
N ALA A 10 -6.77 -15.33 -3.80
CA ALA A 10 -7.13 -16.63 -4.35
C ALA A 10 -5.93 -17.53 -4.64
N MET A 11 -4.78 -16.96 -4.98
CA MET A 11 -3.53 -17.71 -5.03
C MET A 11 -3.15 -18.24 -3.64
N ALA A 12 -3.27 -17.40 -2.60
CA ALA A 12 -3.04 -17.82 -1.22
C ALA A 12 -3.99 -18.94 -0.78
N TYR A 13 -5.27 -18.87 -1.18
CA TYR A 13 -6.25 -19.93 -0.94
C TYR A 13 -5.77 -21.28 -1.48
N VAL A 14 -5.35 -21.33 -2.74
CA VAL A 14 -4.84 -22.56 -3.37
C VAL A 14 -3.60 -23.07 -2.64
N MET A 15 -2.66 -22.19 -2.29
CA MET A 15 -1.45 -22.58 -1.56
C MET A 15 -1.76 -23.18 -0.20
N ILE A 16 -2.74 -22.64 0.53
CA ILE A 16 -3.16 -23.15 1.84
C ILE A 16 -3.85 -24.52 1.70
N GLU A 17 -4.80 -24.64 0.79
CA GLU A 17 -5.58 -25.88 0.59
C GLU A 17 -4.69 -27.05 0.12
N GLU A 18 -3.71 -26.76 -0.73
CA GLU A 18 -2.76 -27.76 -1.25
C GLU A 18 -1.52 -27.92 -0.36
N ASN A 19 -1.45 -27.19 0.76
CA ASN A 19 -0.33 -27.20 1.70
C ASN A 19 1.04 -26.95 1.03
N LEU A 20 1.09 -25.95 0.15
CA LEU A 20 2.28 -25.56 -0.63
C LEU A 20 3.12 -24.47 0.04
N GLN A 21 2.63 -23.86 1.12
CA GLN A 21 3.35 -22.81 1.83
C GLN A 21 4.58 -23.36 2.57
N ASP A 22 5.63 -22.53 2.70
CA ASP A 22 6.78 -22.79 3.55
C ASP A 22 6.41 -22.51 5.02
N GLN A 23 5.82 -23.51 5.67
CA GLN A 23 5.37 -23.39 7.05
C GLN A 23 6.53 -23.04 8.00
N LYS A 24 7.73 -23.57 7.78
CA LYS A 24 8.90 -23.27 8.64
C LYS A 24 9.31 -21.80 8.55
N PHE A 25 9.20 -21.20 7.37
CA PHE A 25 9.44 -19.77 7.20
C PHE A 25 8.39 -18.96 7.95
N LEU A 26 7.11 -19.30 7.77
CA LEU A 26 5.98 -18.63 8.42
C LEU A 26 6.08 -18.69 9.95
N ASP A 27 6.35 -19.87 10.51
CA ASP A 27 6.47 -20.07 11.96
C ASP A 27 7.62 -19.24 12.58
N ARG A 28 8.71 -19.07 11.82
CA ARG A 28 9.93 -18.44 12.32
C ARG A 28 9.93 -16.92 12.16
N TYR A 29 9.35 -16.42 11.08
CA TYR A 29 9.54 -15.03 10.64
C TYR A 29 8.24 -14.23 10.48
N CYS A 30 7.08 -14.86 10.62
CA CYS A 30 5.79 -14.20 10.42
C CYS A 30 4.94 -14.20 11.69
N VAL A 31 4.08 -13.19 11.78
CA VAL A 31 3.11 -13.01 12.85
C VAL A 31 1.74 -12.88 12.20
N GLY A 32 0.75 -13.60 12.74
CA GLY A 32 -0.65 -13.54 12.33
C GLY A 32 -1.03 -14.34 11.08
N PHE A 33 -0.15 -15.20 10.57
CA PHE A 33 -0.50 -16.09 9.46
C PHE A 33 -1.61 -17.08 9.87
N ASP A 34 -1.42 -17.76 10.99
CA ASP A 34 -2.37 -18.67 11.61
C ASP A 34 -2.66 -18.27 13.06
N GLU A 35 -3.61 -18.95 13.69
CA GLU A 35 -4.01 -18.67 15.07
C GLU A 35 -2.89 -18.87 16.10
N SER A 36 -1.92 -19.76 15.84
CA SER A 36 -0.78 -19.99 16.75
C SER A 36 0.22 -18.84 16.76
N HIS A 37 0.27 -18.05 15.68
CA HIS A 37 1.18 -16.92 15.54
C HIS A 37 0.46 -15.56 15.71
N MET A 38 -0.76 -15.53 16.25
CA MET A 38 -1.49 -14.27 16.48
C MET A 38 -0.90 -13.46 17.65
N PRO A 39 -0.81 -12.13 17.53
CA PRO A 39 -0.44 -11.27 18.66
C PRO A 39 -1.44 -11.37 19.82
N SER A 40 -0.95 -11.19 21.04
CA SER A 40 -1.81 -11.12 22.22
C SER A 40 -2.85 -9.99 22.11
N GLY A 41 -4.10 -10.27 22.49
CA GLY A 41 -5.18 -9.28 22.50
C GLY A 41 -5.98 -9.20 21.20
N ILE A 42 -5.61 -9.96 20.17
CA ILE A 42 -6.45 -10.11 18.97
C ILE A 42 -7.46 -11.24 19.19
N PRO A 43 -8.77 -11.02 18.96
CA PRO A 43 -9.76 -12.08 19.07
C PRO A 43 -9.44 -13.24 18.11
N GLY A 44 -9.71 -14.48 18.54
CA GLY A 44 -9.53 -15.65 17.68
C GLY A 44 -10.40 -15.59 16.42
N GLY A 45 -9.96 -16.24 15.34
CA GLY A 45 -10.65 -16.20 14.05
C GLY A 45 -10.22 -15.05 13.14
N ASN A 46 -9.23 -14.26 13.54
CA ASN A 46 -8.74 -13.09 12.79
C ASN A 46 -7.35 -13.31 12.17
N SER A 47 -6.83 -14.54 12.15
CA SER A 47 -5.63 -14.86 11.39
C SER A 47 -5.83 -14.70 9.88
N TYR A 48 -4.74 -14.44 9.17
CA TYR A 48 -4.78 -14.33 7.70
C TYR A 48 -5.33 -15.60 7.05
N LYS A 49 -4.92 -16.78 7.53
CA LYS A 49 -5.44 -18.06 7.06
C LYS A 49 -6.97 -18.15 7.18
N ASN A 50 -7.53 -17.74 8.31
CA ASN A 50 -8.98 -17.76 8.52
C ASN A 50 -9.71 -16.76 7.61
N TYR A 51 -9.11 -15.59 7.34
CA TYR A 51 -9.63 -14.65 6.34
C TYR A 51 -9.65 -15.26 4.93
N ILE A 52 -8.57 -15.93 4.52
CA ILE A 52 -8.45 -16.54 3.20
C ILE A 52 -9.44 -17.71 3.04
N LEU A 53 -9.53 -18.58 4.04
CA LEU A 53 -10.44 -19.74 4.03
C LEU A 53 -11.91 -19.35 4.28
N GLY A 54 -12.20 -18.09 4.61
CA GLY A 54 -13.56 -17.64 4.90
C GLY A 54 -14.09 -18.16 6.25
N GLU A 55 -13.19 -18.53 7.15
CA GLU A 55 -13.52 -18.98 8.50
C GLU A 55 -13.70 -17.79 9.47
N ASP A 56 -13.26 -16.60 9.05
CA ASP A 56 -13.44 -15.33 9.75
C ASP A 56 -14.91 -14.84 9.79
N GLY A 57 -15.12 -13.59 10.21
CA GLY A 57 -16.44 -12.96 10.25
C GLY A 57 -17.08 -12.72 8.87
N SER A 58 -16.29 -12.69 7.79
CA SER A 58 -16.80 -12.44 6.44
C SER A 58 -17.56 -13.64 5.87
N LYS A 59 -17.21 -14.86 6.30
CA LYS A 59 -17.77 -16.12 5.77
C LYS A 59 -17.65 -16.27 4.25
N ILE A 60 -16.65 -15.62 3.65
CA ILE A 60 -16.40 -15.65 2.20
C ILE A 60 -15.03 -16.30 1.97
N PRO A 61 -14.96 -17.57 1.54
CA PRO A 61 -13.70 -18.18 1.15
C PRO A 61 -13.17 -17.52 -0.13
N LYS A 62 -11.89 -17.19 -0.15
CA LYS A 62 -11.23 -16.52 -1.28
C LYS A 62 -10.88 -17.50 -2.39
N THR A 63 -11.83 -18.32 -2.81
CA THR A 63 -11.60 -19.38 -3.80
C THR A 63 -11.22 -18.84 -5.19
N PRO A 64 -10.59 -19.65 -6.06
CA PRO A 64 -10.40 -19.28 -7.47
C PRO A 64 -11.71 -18.93 -8.20
N ALA A 65 -12.82 -19.61 -7.90
CA ALA A 65 -14.13 -19.29 -8.46
C ALA A 65 -14.66 -17.94 -7.96
N TRP A 66 -14.39 -17.58 -6.71
CA TRP A 66 -14.70 -16.25 -6.19
C TRP A 66 -13.90 -15.17 -6.92
N ALA A 67 -12.59 -15.36 -7.05
CA ALA A 67 -11.72 -14.39 -7.73
C ALA A 67 -12.02 -14.28 -9.23
N GLU A 68 -12.44 -15.35 -9.90
CA GLU A 68 -12.88 -15.34 -11.31
C GLU A 68 -14.01 -14.31 -11.54
N THR A 69 -14.99 -14.24 -10.62
CA THR A 69 -16.10 -13.27 -10.73
C THR A 69 -15.67 -11.81 -10.55
N ILE A 70 -14.55 -11.56 -9.87
CA ILE A 70 -14.04 -10.21 -9.57
C ILE A 70 -13.00 -9.77 -10.61
N THR A 71 -12.07 -10.67 -10.92
CA THR A 71 -10.89 -10.37 -11.74
C THR A 71 -11.15 -10.57 -13.24
N GLY A 72 -12.09 -11.46 -13.59
CA GLY A 72 -12.28 -11.97 -14.94
C GLY A 72 -11.20 -12.97 -15.39
N ILE A 73 -10.28 -13.36 -14.52
CA ILE A 73 -9.25 -14.37 -14.80
C ILE A 73 -9.86 -15.75 -14.59
N PRO A 74 -9.72 -16.69 -15.55
CA PRO A 74 -10.26 -18.04 -15.39
C PRO A 74 -9.72 -18.73 -14.14
N ARG A 75 -10.59 -19.46 -13.43
CA ARG A 75 -10.21 -20.15 -12.18
C ARG A 75 -8.99 -21.05 -12.34
N GLU A 76 -8.88 -21.76 -13.46
CA GLU A 76 -7.79 -22.69 -13.72
C GLU A 76 -6.46 -21.96 -13.85
N THR A 77 -6.46 -20.79 -14.50
CA THR A 77 -5.28 -19.92 -14.57
C THR A 77 -4.85 -19.44 -13.19
N ILE A 78 -5.79 -19.11 -12.29
CA ILE A 78 -5.45 -18.72 -10.92
C ILE A 78 -4.78 -19.87 -10.17
N VAL A 79 -5.30 -21.09 -10.31
CA VAL A 79 -4.74 -22.30 -9.70
C VAL A 79 -3.34 -22.59 -10.26
N GLU A 80 -3.16 -22.51 -11.58
CA GLU A 80 -1.87 -22.68 -12.24
C GLU A 80 -0.83 -21.67 -11.74
N LEU A 81 -1.19 -20.37 -11.70
CA LEU A 81 -0.31 -19.31 -11.19
C LEU A 81 0.07 -19.52 -9.72
N ALA A 82 -0.88 -19.94 -8.89
CA ALA A 82 -0.62 -20.22 -7.47
C ALA A 82 0.40 -21.34 -7.29
N ARG A 83 0.21 -22.46 -8.02
CA ARG A 83 1.13 -23.61 -7.98
C ARG A 83 2.49 -23.25 -8.55
N GLU A 84 2.54 -22.58 -9.70
CA GLU A 84 3.79 -22.16 -10.35
C GLU A 84 4.62 -21.27 -9.40
N TYR A 85 3.99 -20.25 -8.80
CA TYR A 85 4.69 -19.36 -7.88
C TYR A 85 5.15 -20.07 -6.59
N ALA A 86 4.34 -20.97 -6.03
CA ALA A 86 4.68 -21.68 -4.81
C ALA A 86 5.79 -22.73 -4.99
N LEU A 87 5.82 -23.39 -6.15
CA LEU A 87 6.75 -24.48 -6.43
C LEU A 87 8.06 -24.01 -7.09
N THR A 88 8.07 -22.84 -7.72
CA THR A 88 9.29 -22.25 -8.28
C THR A 88 10.14 -21.63 -7.19
N LYS A 89 11.38 -22.10 -7.01
CA LYS A 89 12.31 -21.58 -5.98
C LYS A 89 13.71 -21.34 -6.56
N PRO A 90 14.27 -20.12 -6.44
CA PRO A 90 13.64 -18.90 -5.92
C PRO A 90 12.65 -18.28 -6.93
N ALA A 91 11.65 -17.53 -6.42
CA ALA A 91 10.73 -16.75 -7.24
C ALA A 91 10.57 -15.31 -6.72
N ALA A 92 10.46 -14.34 -7.63
CA ALA A 92 10.33 -12.93 -7.31
C ALA A 92 9.07 -12.30 -7.93
N LEU A 93 8.24 -11.65 -7.11
CA LEU A 93 7.08 -10.88 -7.55
C LEU A 93 7.42 -9.41 -7.80
N ILE A 94 7.92 -9.06 -8.97
CA ILE A 94 8.33 -7.67 -9.24
C ILE A 94 7.11 -6.82 -9.60
N GLN A 95 6.49 -6.19 -8.59
CA GLN A 95 5.35 -5.31 -8.82
C GLN A 95 5.77 -3.96 -9.41
N GLY A 96 4.95 -3.41 -10.30
CA GLY A 96 5.10 -2.03 -10.79
C GLY A 96 4.31 -1.03 -9.95
N PHE A 97 4.21 0.22 -10.44
CA PHE A 97 3.36 1.23 -9.80
C PHE A 97 1.88 1.11 -10.15
N GLY A 98 1.54 0.39 -11.23
CA GLY A 98 0.16 0.26 -11.71
C GLY A 98 -0.78 -0.20 -10.60
N PRO A 99 -0.59 -1.40 -10.02
CA PRO A 99 -1.52 -1.94 -9.03
C PRO A 99 -1.64 -1.07 -7.76
N GLN A 100 -0.54 -0.46 -7.28
CA GLN A 100 -0.57 0.36 -6.06
C GLN A 100 -1.11 1.80 -6.26
N ARG A 101 -1.17 2.33 -7.50
CA ARG A 101 -1.66 3.69 -7.77
C ARG A 101 -3.18 3.72 -7.98
N HIS A 102 -3.90 3.06 -7.09
CA HIS A 102 -5.35 3.01 -7.06
C HIS A 102 -5.85 3.11 -5.61
N ALA A 103 -7.16 3.30 -5.44
CA ALA A 103 -7.76 3.18 -4.12
C ALA A 103 -7.44 1.80 -3.53
N TYR A 104 -7.06 1.78 -2.25
CA TYR A 104 -6.62 0.57 -1.55
C TYR A 104 -5.36 -0.09 -2.14
N GLY A 105 -4.53 0.67 -2.86
CA GLY A 105 -3.31 0.16 -3.49
C GLY A 105 -2.29 -0.41 -2.50
N GLU A 106 -2.36 -0.03 -1.22
CA GLU A 106 -1.58 -0.65 -0.16
C GLU A 106 -1.92 -2.13 0.06
N GLN A 107 -3.14 -2.56 -0.30
CA GLN A 107 -3.53 -3.97 -0.21
C GLN A 107 -2.72 -4.80 -1.20
N VAL A 108 -2.51 -4.32 -2.42
CA VAL A 108 -1.67 -5.04 -3.41
C VAL A 108 -0.25 -5.23 -2.89
N ALA A 109 0.34 -4.19 -2.30
CA ALA A 109 1.67 -4.29 -1.70
C ALA A 109 1.70 -5.31 -0.54
N ARG A 110 0.63 -5.37 0.27
CA ARG A 110 0.48 -6.38 1.33
C ARG A 110 0.31 -7.78 0.77
N GLY A 111 -0.58 -7.98 -0.20
CA GLY A 111 -0.83 -9.28 -0.84
C GLY A 111 0.43 -9.89 -1.43
N GLY A 112 1.21 -9.09 -2.18
CA GLY A 112 2.49 -9.54 -2.73
C GLY A 112 3.50 -9.91 -1.64
N THR A 113 3.51 -9.16 -0.53
CA THR A 113 4.34 -9.48 0.65
C THR A 113 3.95 -10.79 1.31
N VAL A 114 2.67 -11.02 1.46
CA VAL A 114 2.17 -12.25 2.08
C VAL A 114 2.48 -13.45 1.20
N LEU A 115 2.28 -13.37 -0.12
CA LEU A 115 2.64 -14.46 -1.03
C LEU A 115 4.15 -14.77 -1.00
N ALA A 116 5.00 -13.75 -0.99
CA ALA A 116 6.45 -13.94 -0.88
C ALA A 116 6.86 -14.57 0.45
N ALA A 117 6.20 -14.20 1.55
CA ALA A 117 6.42 -14.81 2.86
C ALA A 117 5.92 -16.26 2.90
N MET A 118 4.71 -16.52 2.39
CA MET A 118 4.13 -17.86 2.30
C MET A 118 4.99 -18.83 1.49
N THR A 119 5.75 -18.34 0.52
CA THR A 119 6.61 -19.18 -0.34
C THR A 119 8.07 -19.23 0.12
N GLY A 120 8.42 -18.52 1.20
CA GLY A 120 9.79 -18.45 1.72
C GLY A 120 10.76 -17.69 0.81
N ASN A 121 10.24 -16.84 -0.08
CA ASN A 121 11.02 -16.13 -1.10
C ASN A 121 11.62 -14.80 -0.61
N ILE A 122 11.57 -14.51 0.69
CA ILE A 122 12.12 -13.28 1.28
C ILE A 122 13.54 -13.54 1.78
N GLY A 123 14.48 -12.65 1.45
CA GLY A 123 15.85 -12.67 1.98
C GLY A 123 16.80 -13.65 1.29
N ILE A 124 16.43 -14.18 0.13
CA ILE A 124 17.25 -15.10 -0.68
C ILE A 124 17.59 -14.49 -2.05
N SER A 125 18.74 -14.85 -2.61
CA SER A 125 19.15 -14.41 -3.96
C SER A 125 18.17 -14.93 -5.01
N GLY A 126 17.63 -14.03 -5.85
CA GLY A 126 16.57 -14.36 -6.82
C GLY A 126 15.16 -14.39 -6.23
N GLY A 127 15.01 -14.19 -4.93
CA GLY A 127 13.72 -14.04 -4.26
C GLY A 127 13.18 -12.61 -4.33
N TRP A 128 12.05 -12.38 -3.66
CA TRP A 128 11.40 -11.08 -3.64
C TRP A 128 12.09 -10.10 -2.68
N ALA A 129 12.36 -8.89 -3.17
CA ALA A 129 13.02 -7.82 -2.42
C ALA A 129 12.09 -6.65 -2.02
N SER A 130 10.77 -6.81 -2.21
CA SER A 130 9.76 -5.76 -2.04
C SER A 130 9.90 -4.60 -3.05
N GLY A 131 8.77 -3.90 -3.28
CA GLY A 131 8.75 -2.66 -4.05
C GLY A 131 8.86 -2.84 -5.57
N THR A 132 8.98 -1.68 -6.23
CA THR A 132 9.23 -1.61 -7.67
C THR A 132 10.72 -1.83 -7.91
N GLY A 133 11.08 -2.65 -8.90
CA GLY A 133 12.48 -2.99 -9.23
C GLY A 133 13.33 -1.83 -9.76
N TYR A 134 13.05 -0.59 -9.35
CA TYR A 134 13.87 0.56 -9.68
C TYR A 134 15.11 0.60 -8.78
N PRO A 135 16.32 0.71 -9.34
CA PRO A 135 17.47 1.16 -8.56
C PRO A 135 17.20 2.60 -8.14
N VAL A 136 17.02 2.83 -6.85
CA VAL A 136 17.08 4.19 -6.33
C VAL A 136 18.55 4.50 -6.10
N GLU A 137 19.19 5.18 -7.04
CA GLU A 137 20.43 5.90 -6.72
C GLU A 137 20.11 6.92 -5.62
N ASN A 138 21.04 7.19 -4.70
CA ASN A 138 20.84 8.17 -3.64
C ASN A 138 20.60 9.57 -4.25
N ILE A 139 19.35 9.92 -4.56
CA ILE A 139 18.96 11.26 -4.98
C ILE A 139 18.83 12.08 -3.71
N TYR A 140 19.93 12.71 -3.30
CA TYR A 140 19.90 13.74 -2.27
C TYR A 140 19.28 15.00 -2.86
N ALA A 141 17.98 15.21 -2.64
CA ALA A 141 17.39 16.54 -2.77
C ALA A 141 17.83 17.35 -1.54
N ALA A 142 18.51 18.47 -1.75
CA ALA A 142 18.97 19.34 -0.68
C ALA A 142 17.82 19.66 0.31
N SER A 143 18.06 19.49 1.61
CA SER A 143 17.08 19.84 2.63
C SER A 143 17.16 21.32 2.98
N ILE A 144 16.01 21.98 3.10
CA ILE A 144 15.88 23.25 3.83
C ILE A 144 16.10 22.95 5.32
N PRO A 145 16.75 23.83 6.12
CA PRO A 145 17.16 23.54 7.49
C PRO A 145 16.12 22.80 8.36
N TYR A 146 16.63 21.82 9.11
CA TYR A 146 15.91 20.71 9.75
C TYR A 146 14.98 21.07 10.93
N TYR A 147 15.07 22.29 11.48
CA TYR A 147 14.28 22.66 12.66
C TYR A 147 12.92 23.24 12.27
N ASN A 148 11.88 22.42 12.36
CA ASN A 148 10.49 22.84 12.30
C ASN A 148 9.88 22.88 13.73
N PRO A 149 9.58 24.06 14.29
CA PRO A 149 8.92 24.16 15.58
C PRO A 149 7.45 23.71 15.52
N ASN A 150 6.83 23.73 14.34
CA ASN A 150 5.47 23.22 14.14
C ASN A 150 5.51 21.69 14.06
N LYS A 151 4.77 21.03 14.94
CA LYS A 151 4.64 19.57 14.98
C LYS A 151 3.51 19.03 14.11
N SER A 152 2.72 19.92 13.49
CA SER A 152 1.61 19.52 12.62
C SER A 152 2.17 18.92 11.34
N GLU A 153 1.70 17.73 11.00
CA GLU A 153 2.03 17.03 9.76
C GLU A 153 0.74 16.73 8.99
N ILE A 154 0.84 16.75 7.66
CA ILE A 154 -0.21 16.31 6.74
C ILE A 154 0.38 15.29 5.77
N SER A 155 -0.48 14.46 5.17
CA SER A 155 -0.08 13.71 3.98
C SER A 155 0.40 14.67 2.90
N MET A 156 1.48 14.32 2.20
CA MET A 156 1.95 15.08 1.04
C MET A 156 0.82 15.27 0.02
N PHE A 157 -0.07 14.29 -0.12
CA PHE A 157 -1.19 14.36 -1.05
C PHE A 157 -2.29 15.35 -0.65
N SER A 158 -2.35 15.77 0.62
CA SER A 158 -3.41 16.64 1.15
C SER A 158 -3.03 18.12 1.20
N TRP A 159 -1.92 18.52 0.57
CA TRP A 159 -1.51 19.93 0.52
C TRP A 159 -2.58 20.87 -0.07
N PRO A 160 -3.39 20.49 -1.10
CA PRO A 160 -4.44 21.37 -1.62
C PRO A 160 -5.56 21.59 -0.58
N ASP A 161 -5.95 20.53 0.13
CA ASP A 161 -6.93 20.63 1.22
C ASP A 161 -6.41 21.54 2.35
N ALA A 162 -5.11 21.48 2.66
CA ALA A 162 -4.51 22.35 3.67
C ALA A 162 -4.48 23.83 3.28
N ILE A 163 -4.58 24.16 1.99
CA ILE A 163 -4.77 25.53 1.52
C ILE A 163 -6.23 25.94 1.73
N VAL A 164 -7.17 25.15 1.21
CA VAL A 164 -8.59 25.51 1.16
C VAL A 164 -9.25 25.42 2.54
N ARG A 165 -8.94 24.35 3.28
CA ARG A 165 -9.62 23.94 4.52
C ARG A 165 -8.77 24.07 5.77
N GLY A 166 -7.51 24.52 5.67
CA GLY A 166 -6.52 24.60 6.75
C GLY A 166 -7.05 24.46 8.18
N LYS A 167 -7.65 25.51 8.73
CA LYS A 167 -8.16 25.55 10.12
C LYS A 167 -9.25 24.51 10.46
N GLY A 168 -9.93 23.98 9.45
CA GLY A 168 -10.91 22.92 9.55
C GLY A 168 -10.30 21.51 9.64
N MET A 169 -9.06 21.32 9.19
CA MET A 169 -8.43 19.99 9.16
C MET A 169 -7.94 19.54 10.53
N GLY A 170 -8.40 18.36 10.96
CA GLY A 170 -7.93 17.63 12.14
C GLY A 170 -7.55 16.19 11.82
N ALA A 171 -7.55 15.33 12.84
CA ALA A 171 -7.15 13.92 12.71
C ALA A 171 -8.00 13.13 11.69
N ASP A 172 -9.27 13.51 11.53
CA ASP A 172 -10.21 12.99 10.51
C ASP A 172 -9.74 13.24 9.07
N LEU A 173 -8.91 14.27 8.87
CA LEU A 173 -8.29 14.60 7.59
C LEU A 173 -6.77 14.35 7.62
N SER A 174 -6.36 13.33 8.38
CA SER A 174 -4.97 12.84 8.47
C SER A 174 -3.94 13.84 9.02
N VAL A 175 -4.38 14.87 9.76
CA VAL A 175 -3.45 15.75 10.49
C VAL A 175 -2.87 15.00 11.68
N ARG A 176 -1.54 14.99 11.81
CA ARG A 176 -0.81 14.43 12.96
C ARG A 176 -0.08 15.52 13.72
N GLY A 177 0.25 15.27 14.99
CA GLY A 177 1.03 16.19 15.84
C GLY A 177 0.30 17.47 16.28
N ALA A 178 -0.96 17.67 15.86
CA ALA A 178 -1.86 18.70 16.35
C ALA A 178 -3.32 18.24 16.28
N LYS A 179 -4.20 18.83 17.11
CA LYS A 179 -5.65 18.54 17.06
C LYS A 179 -6.28 19.03 15.75
N LYS A 180 -5.84 20.22 15.30
CA LYS A 180 -6.19 20.85 14.03
C LYS A 180 -5.04 21.71 13.55
N LEU A 181 -4.98 22.00 12.24
CA LEU A 181 -4.04 23.00 11.74
C LEU A 181 -4.43 24.39 12.26
N SER A 182 -3.43 25.20 12.61
CA SER A 182 -3.63 26.57 13.08
C SER A 182 -3.93 27.56 11.96
N SER A 183 -3.60 27.20 10.71
CA SER A 183 -3.71 28.07 9.54
C SER A 183 -3.86 27.26 8.26
N SER A 184 -4.38 27.90 7.22
CA SER A 184 -4.20 27.44 5.85
C SER A 184 -2.77 27.65 5.37
N ILE A 185 -2.33 26.81 4.43
CA ILE A 185 -1.08 27.04 3.69
C ILE A 185 -1.28 28.28 2.80
N LYS A 186 -0.42 29.29 2.98
CA LYS A 186 -0.39 30.53 2.18
C LYS A 186 0.91 30.74 1.41
N LEU A 187 1.95 29.98 1.77
CA LEU A 187 3.26 30.00 1.13
C LEU A 187 3.67 28.56 0.83
N ILE A 188 4.14 28.32 -0.39
CA ILE A 188 4.66 27.03 -0.82
C ILE A 188 6.11 27.20 -1.25
N PHE A 189 6.96 26.28 -0.81
CA PHE A 189 8.34 26.20 -1.23
C PHE A 189 8.59 24.81 -1.83
N ASN A 190 8.66 24.73 -3.14
CA ASN A 190 8.71 23.48 -3.92
C ASN A 190 10.06 23.38 -4.66
N LEU A 191 11.03 22.67 -4.10
CA LEU A 191 12.34 22.45 -4.73
C LEU A 191 12.41 21.12 -5.45
N GLY A 192 12.78 21.13 -6.74
CA GLY A 192 12.99 19.93 -7.54
C GLY A 192 11.76 19.02 -7.61
N GLY A 193 10.58 19.59 -7.32
CA GLY A 193 9.32 18.88 -7.19
C GLY A 193 8.33 19.32 -8.26
N ASN A 194 7.47 18.41 -8.65
CA ASN A 194 6.44 18.63 -9.68
C ASN A 194 5.04 18.25 -9.14
N CYS A 195 4.94 18.08 -7.82
CA CYS A 195 3.73 17.75 -7.06
C CYS A 195 2.62 18.81 -7.12
N LEU A 196 2.96 20.04 -7.53
CA LEU A 196 2.01 21.16 -7.54
C LEU A 196 0.95 21.01 -8.63
N VAL A 197 1.27 20.36 -9.75
CA VAL A 197 0.33 20.21 -10.87
C VAL A 197 0.38 18.81 -11.46
N ASN A 198 1.52 18.37 -12.03
CA ASN A 198 1.54 17.16 -12.86
C ASN A 198 1.75 15.85 -12.07
N GLN A 199 2.15 15.91 -10.79
CA GLN A 199 2.18 14.79 -9.86
C GLN A 199 1.11 14.91 -8.76
N HIS A 200 -0.06 15.41 -9.15
CA HIS A 200 -1.28 15.35 -8.35
C HIS A 200 -2.40 14.68 -9.17
N THR A 201 -3.40 14.09 -8.54
CA THR A 201 -4.50 13.42 -9.27
C THR A 201 -5.49 14.39 -9.91
N ASP A 202 -5.44 15.67 -9.52
CA ASP A 202 -6.32 16.72 -10.03
C ASP A 202 -5.50 17.95 -10.41
N SER A 203 -4.88 17.88 -11.59
CA SER A 203 -4.04 18.96 -12.13
C SER A 203 -4.81 20.26 -12.32
N ASN A 204 -6.09 20.18 -12.69
CA ASN A 204 -6.90 21.37 -12.94
C ASN A 204 -7.34 22.03 -11.63
N GLY A 205 -7.79 21.24 -10.65
CA GLY A 205 -8.15 21.74 -9.32
C GLY A 205 -6.96 22.37 -8.61
N THR A 206 -5.81 21.70 -8.60
CA THR A 206 -4.57 22.24 -8.03
C THR A 206 -4.10 23.50 -8.77
N ALA A 207 -4.10 23.51 -10.11
CA ALA A 207 -3.78 24.72 -10.87
C ALA A 207 -4.76 25.88 -10.58
N GLY A 208 -6.04 25.60 -10.36
CA GLY A 208 -7.03 26.59 -9.93
C GLY A 208 -6.69 27.21 -8.58
N ILE A 209 -6.43 26.36 -7.57
CA ILE A 209 -6.06 26.79 -6.22
C ILE A 209 -4.77 27.64 -6.23
N LEU A 210 -3.78 27.25 -7.05
CA LEU A 210 -2.48 27.92 -7.11
C LEU A 210 -2.52 29.27 -7.84
N ARG A 211 -3.51 29.52 -8.70
CA ARG A 211 -3.69 30.81 -9.41
C ARG A 211 -4.41 31.86 -8.57
N ASP A 212 -5.10 31.44 -7.52
CA ASP A 212 -5.92 32.30 -6.70
C ASP A 212 -5.13 32.83 -5.50
N GLU A 213 -4.87 34.14 -5.49
CA GLU A 213 -4.11 34.82 -4.43
C GLU A 213 -4.85 34.87 -3.08
N ASP A 214 -6.17 34.64 -3.06
CA ASP A 214 -6.92 34.44 -1.82
C ASP A 214 -6.56 33.10 -1.17
N PHE A 215 -6.18 32.10 -1.98
CA PHE A 215 -5.72 30.80 -1.54
C PHE A 215 -4.22 30.78 -1.23
N VAL A 216 -3.34 31.01 -2.21
CA VAL A 216 -1.87 30.95 -2.04
C VAL A 216 -1.25 32.29 -2.45
N LYS A 217 -0.48 32.90 -1.54
CA LYS A 217 0.08 34.25 -1.73
C LYS A 217 1.49 34.24 -2.30
N PHE A 218 2.22 33.13 -2.14
CA PHE A 218 3.61 33.07 -2.55
C PHE A 218 4.04 31.63 -2.84
N ILE A 219 4.67 31.42 -4.00
CA ILE A 219 5.17 30.13 -4.42
C ILE A 219 6.64 30.32 -4.83
N VAL A 220 7.52 29.54 -4.22
CA VAL A 220 8.92 29.40 -4.65
C VAL A 220 9.07 28.06 -5.35
N THR A 221 9.62 28.08 -6.56
CA THR A 221 9.97 26.88 -7.34
C THR A 221 11.32 27.07 -7.99
N ASN A 222 12.06 25.98 -8.22
CA ASN A 222 13.28 25.96 -9.05
C ASN A 222 13.18 24.94 -10.19
#